data_AF-A0A2I0PL08-F1
#
_entry.id   AF-A0A2I0PL08-F1
#
_cell.length_a   1.000
_cell.length_b   1.000
_cell.length_c   1.000
_cell.angle_alpha   90.00
_cell.angle_beta   90.00
_cell.angle_gamma   90.00
#
_symmetry.space_group_name_H-M   'P 1'
#
loop_
_entity.id
_entity.type
_entity.pdbx_description
1 polymer ?
#
loop_
_entity_poly.entity_id
_entity_poly.type
_entity_poly.pdbx_seq_one_letter_code
_entity_poly.pdbx_strand_id
1 'polypeptide(L)'
;MIKIATAECFTHGKVAQEIHAFSQDYPQNYSWNLDSSVFNLSLVAGMFIPTINGVKNVLRFDPTAPLETINDIKIYDQKGDLEMAVLMAKSVQKICKSDIGVGTTAGVGKGGLAVCDNKNILLSTSDVHTDLRNCDSSLIFERQKSGIEKVLFMLECIITGQFDAINSKKIIKIDK
;
A
#
# COMPACT_ATOMS: atom_id res chain seq x y z
N MET A 1 -18.53 0.59 -10.73
CA MET A 1 -17.55 -0.34 -10.15
C MET A 1 -16.21 0.36 -10.09
N ILE A 2 -15.62 0.48 -8.91
CA ILE A 2 -14.32 1.12 -8.69
C ILE A 2 -13.25 0.03 -8.78
N LYS A 3 -12.38 0.14 -9.78
CA LYS A 3 -11.29 -0.80 -10.01
C LYS A 3 -10.07 -0.43 -9.18
N ILE A 4 -9.52 -1.39 -8.45
CA ILE A 4 -8.39 -1.19 -7.55
C ILE A 4 -7.28 -2.18 -7.91
N ALA A 5 -6.03 -1.74 -7.86
CA ALA A 5 -4.87 -2.62 -8.00
C ALA A 5 -3.82 -2.30 -6.94
N THR A 6 -3.12 -3.32 -6.45
CA THR A 6 -2.10 -3.17 -5.40
C THR A 6 -0.74 -3.71 -5.85
N ALA A 7 0.31 -3.00 -5.45
CA ALA A 7 1.69 -3.47 -5.49
C ALA A 7 2.26 -3.39 -4.07
N GLU A 8 2.50 -4.56 -3.48
CA GLU A 8 2.76 -4.71 -2.06
C GLU A 8 4.14 -5.33 -1.82
N CYS A 9 4.82 -4.91 -0.76
CA CYS A 9 5.98 -5.62 -0.21
C CYS A 9 5.61 -6.13 1.17
N PHE A 10 5.86 -5.35 2.23
CA PHE A 10 5.74 -5.81 3.61
C PHE A 10 4.30 -6.16 4.06
N THR A 11 3.28 -5.80 3.29
CA THR A 11 1.88 -6.22 3.52
C THR A 11 1.52 -7.56 2.87
N HIS A 12 2.42 -8.16 2.08
CA HIS A 12 2.36 -9.54 1.57
C HIS A 12 1.11 -9.87 0.75
N GLY A 13 0.51 -8.90 0.06
CA GLY A 13 -0.71 -9.12 -0.73
C GLY A 13 -1.98 -9.18 0.12
N LYS A 14 -1.90 -8.95 1.44
CA LYS A 14 -3.05 -9.01 2.34
C LYS A 14 -4.01 -7.84 2.14
N VAL A 15 -3.51 -6.69 1.68
CA VAL A 15 -4.40 -5.56 1.33
C VAL A 15 -5.27 -5.95 0.14
N ALA A 16 -4.68 -6.54 -0.91
CA ALA A 16 -5.44 -7.06 -2.04
C ALA A 16 -6.46 -8.12 -1.62
N GLN A 17 -6.06 -9.10 -0.81
CA GLN A 17 -6.96 -10.16 -0.33
C GLN A 17 -8.17 -9.57 0.41
N GLU A 18 -7.96 -8.58 1.28
CA GLU A 18 -9.04 -7.92 2.02
C GLU A 18 -9.98 -7.13 1.10
N ILE A 19 -9.45 -6.40 0.12
CA ILE A 19 -10.27 -5.68 -0.88
C ILE A 19 -11.13 -6.66 -1.69
N HIS A 20 -10.54 -7.77 -2.13
CA HIS A 20 -11.27 -8.81 -2.87
C HIS A 20 -12.37 -9.42 -2.00
N ALA A 21 -12.03 -9.78 -0.76
CA ALA A 21 -12.95 -10.35 0.20
C ALA A 21 -14.14 -9.42 0.48
N PHE A 22 -13.89 -8.14 0.71
CA PHE A 22 -14.92 -7.12 0.83
C PHE A 22 -15.80 -7.02 -0.43
N SER A 23 -15.19 -6.99 -1.62
CA SER A 23 -15.93 -6.89 -2.89
C SER A 23 -16.84 -8.07 -3.21
N GLN A 24 -16.70 -9.17 -2.46
CA GLN A 24 -17.46 -10.39 -2.61
C GLN A 24 -18.28 -10.73 -1.35
N ASP A 25 -18.43 -9.76 -0.45
CA ASP A 25 -19.25 -9.88 0.77
C ASP A 25 -18.77 -10.92 1.80
N TYR A 26 -17.45 -11.14 1.86
CA TYR A 26 -16.79 -11.96 2.90
C TYR A 26 -15.54 -11.28 3.50
N PRO A 27 -15.60 -10.01 3.96
CA PRO A 27 -14.43 -9.31 4.50
C PRO A 27 -13.75 -10.14 5.61
N GLN A 28 -12.42 -10.05 5.70
CA GLN A 28 -11.67 -10.88 6.63
C GLN A 28 -11.48 -10.16 7.96
N ASN A 29 -10.34 -9.50 8.15
CA ASN A 29 -9.89 -9.01 9.44
C ASN A 29 -10.02 -7.50 9.58
N TYR A 30 -10.34 -6.80 8.50
CA TYR A 30 -10.53 -5.34 8.52
C TYR A 30 -12.00 -4.99 8.71
N SER A 31 -12.29 -4.11 9.66
CA SER A 31 -13.63 -3.58 9.89
C SER A 31 -13.88 -2.40 8.94
N TRP A 32 -14.47 -2.71 7.79
CA TRP A 32 -14.89 -1.71 6.81
C TRP A 32 -16.03 -0.83 7.35
N ASN A 33 -15.92 0.47 7.14
CA ASN A 33 -17.00 1.45 7.31
C ASN A 33 -17.81 1.63 6.02
N LEU A 34 -17.38 1.00 4.93
CA LEU A 34 -18.10 0.93 3.67
C LEU A 34 -19.09 -0.24 3.68
N ASP A 35 -20.21 -0.03 3.01
CA ASP A 35 -21.19 -1.09 2.72
C ASP A 35 -20.93 -1.64 1.30
N SER A 36 -20.68 -2.95 1.19
CA SER A 36 -20.41 -3.66 -0.07
C SER A 36 -21.58 -3.57 -1.06
N SER A 37 -22.81 -3.40 -0.56
CA SER A 37 -24.02 -3.22 -1.38
C SER A 37 -24.12 -1.83 -2.00
N VAL A 38 -23.45 -0.83 -1.40
CA VAL A 38 -23.41 0.56 -1.86
C VAL A 38 -22.16 0.82 -2.70
N PHE A 39 -20.99 0.37 -2.21
CA PHE A 39 -19.70 0.57 -2.84
C PHE A 39 -19.25 -0.67 -3.61
N ASN A 40 -19.58 -0.70 -4.90
CA ASN A 40 -19.16 -1.78 -5.79
C ASN A 40 -17.66 -1.64 -6.16
N LEU A 41 -16.80 -2.35 -5.43
CA LEU A 41 -15.35 -2.43 -5.67
C LEU A 41 -14.99 -3.66 -6.52
N SER A 42 -13.85 -3.59 -7.20
CA SER A 42 -13.27 -4.74 -7.90
C SER A 42 -11.76 -4.70 -7.84
N LEU A 43 -11.14 -5.76 -7.31
CA LEU A 43 -9.70 -5.95 -7.37
C LEU A 43 -9.31 -6.44 -8.77
N VAL A 44 -8.54 -5.64 -9.50
CA VAL A 44 -7.99 -6.00 -10.81
C VAL A 44 -6.77 -6.90 -10.65
N ALA A 45 -5.86 -6.54 -9.74
CA ALA A 45 -4.67 -7.31 -9.43
C ALA A 45 -4.14 -6.96 -8.04
N GLY A 46 -3.67 -7.97 -7.32
CA GLY A 46 -2.83 -7.82 -6.13
C GLY A 46 -1.46 -8.42 -6.39
N MET A 47 -0.41 -7.62 -6.28
CA MET A 47 0.94 -8.06 -6.63
C MET A 47 1.87 -7.97 -5.41
N PHE A 48 2.50 -9.08 -5.04
CA PHE A 48 3.60 -9.07 -4.06
C PHE A 48 4.94 -8.90 -4.81
N ILE A 49 5.53 -7.71 -4.73
CA ILE A 49 6.72 -7.28 -5.51
C ILE A 49 7.86 -6.85 -4.56
N PRO A 50 8.47 -7.77 -3.80
CA PRO A 50 9.53 -7.42 -2.86
C PRO A 50 10.84 -7.04 -3.57
N THR A 51 11.11 -7.58 -4.76
CA THR A 51 12.44 -7.49 -5.37
C THR A 51 12.62 -6.32 -6.34
N ILE A 52 13.88 -5.91 -6.55
CA ILE A 52 14.27 -4.92 -7.57
C ILE A 52 13.86 -5.40 -8.96
N ASN A 53 14.12 -6.67 -9.27
CA ASN A 53 13.78 -7.25 -10.57
C ASN A 53 12.25 -7.25 -10.81
N GLY A 54 11.46 -7.50 -9.77
CA GLY A 54 10.00 -7.42 -9.84
C GLY A 54 9.50 -6.01 -10.13
N VAL A 55 10.10 -4.99 -9.49
CA VAL A 55 9.78 -3.58 -9.78
C VAL A 55 10.07 -3.25 -11.25
N LYS A 56 11.26 -3.61 -11.76
CA LYS A 56 11.65 -3.32 -13.14
C LYS A 56 10.77 -4.01 -14.17
N ASN A 57 10.52 -5.31 -14.01
CA ASN A 57 9.88 -6.11 -15.06
C ASN A 57 8.35 -6.12 -14.96
N VAL A 58 7.80 -6.11 -13.74
CA VAL A 58 6.35 -6.14 -13.52
C VAL A 58 5.80 -4.72 -13.45
N LEU A 59 6.41 -3.85 -12.64
CA LEU A 59 5.96 -2.46 -12.49
C LEU A 59 6.58 -1.51 -13.54
N ARG A 60 7.49 -1.98 -14.40
CA ARG A 60 7.97 -1.23 -15.59
C ARG A 60 8.55 0.15 -15.28
N PHE A 61 9.24 0.29 -14.16
CA PHE A 61 10.03 1.48 -13.84
C PHE A 61 11.33 1.10 -13.11
N ASP A 62 12.33 1.97 -13.20
CA ASP A 62 13.56 1.79 -12.45
C ASP A 62 13.37 2.21 -10.99
N PRO A 63 13.56 1.30 -10.01
CA PRO A 63 13.45 1.65 -8.60
C PRO A 63 14.49 2.69 -8.21
N THR A 64 14.18 3.51 -7.20
CA THR A 64 15.18 4.37 -6.57
C THR A 64 16.29 3.50 -5.97
N ALA A 65 17.50 4.08 -5.84
CA ALA A 65 18.63 3.36 -5.27
C ALA A 65 18.34 2.97 -3.81
N PRO A 66 18.34 1.67 -3.47
CA PRO A 66 18.16 1.24 -2.09
C PRO A 66 19.44 1.48 -1.28
N LEU A 67 19.30 1.52 0.04
CA LEU A 67 20.45 1.52 0.94
C LEU A 67 21.26 0.24 0.80
N GLU A 68 20.55 -0.87 0.66
CA GLU A 68 21.09 -2.21 0.58
C GLU A 68 20.13 -3.12 -0.16
N THR A 69 20.63 -4.24 -0.69
CA THR A 69 19.82 -5.29 -1.27
C THR A 69 20.15 -6.62 -0.60
N ILE A 70 19.15 -7.31 -0.07
CA ILE A 70 19.30 -8.64 0.54
C ILE A 70 18.50 -9.63 -0.29
N ASN A 71 19.16 -10.59 -0.95
CA ASN A 71 18.49 -11.56 -1.84
C ASN A 71 17.58 -10.90 -2.89
N ASP A 72 18.05 -9.83 -3.54
CA ASP A 72 17.29 -8.99 -4.48
C ASP A 72 16.14 -8.16 -3.85
N ILE A 73 15.90 -8.28 -2.54
CA ILE A 73 14.92 -7.46 -1.80
C ILE A 73 15.52 -6.09 -1.53
N LYS A 74 14.78 -5.06 -1.96
CA LYS A 74 15.15 -3.64 -1.77
C LYS A 74 14.94 -3.20 -0.32
N ILE A 75 15.98 -2.64 0.29
CA ILE A 75 15.94 -2.06 1.64
C ILE A 75 16.12 -0.54 1.53
N TYR A 76 15.09 0.21 1.90
CA TYR A 76 15.14 1.68 1.95
C TYR A 76 15.13 2.19 3.39
N ASP A 77 15.51 3.45 3.60
CA ASP A 77 15.10 4.19 4.79
C ASP A 77 13.63 4.64 4.67
N GLN A 78 13.14 5.28 5.73
CA GLN A 78 11.79 5.81 5.79
C GLN A 78 11.43 6.75 4.62
N LYS A 79 12.38 7.57 4.15
CA LYS A 79 12.14 8.51 3.06
C LYS A 79 12.04 7.76 1.73
N GLY A 80 12.99 6.88 1.45
CA GLY A 80 12.99 6.04 0.26
C GLY A 80 11.76 5.14 0.19
N ASP A 81 11.29 4.61 1.32
CA ASP A 81 10.05 3.83 1.37
C ASP A 81 8.82 4.67 1.01
N LEU A 82 8.71 5.92 1.48
CA LEU A 82 7.61 6.81 1.12
C LEU A 82 7.60 7.13 -0.38
N GLU A 83 8.77 7.45 -0.94
CA GLU A 83 8.93 7.73 -2.37
C GLU A 83 8.58 6.49 -3.21
N MET A 84 9.09 5.32 -2.82
CA MET A 84 8.84 4.07 -3.53
C MET A 84 7.38 3.62 -3.44
N ALA A 85 6.72 3.80 -2.29
CA ALA A 85 5.28 3.51 -2.17
C ALA A 85 4.47 4.30 -3.20
N VAL A 86 4.77 5.59 -3.39
CA VAL A 86 4.09 6.44 -4.40
C VAL A 86 4.37 5.96 -5.82
N LEU A 87 5.63 5.63 -6.15
CA LEU A 87 6.00 5.12 -7.47
C LEU A 87 5.29 3.79 -7.78
N MET A 88 5.25 2.88 -6.80
CA MET A 88 4.55 1.60 -6.91
C MET A 88 3.04 1.79 -7.11
N ALA A 89 2.40 2.64 -6.30
CA ALA A 89 0.96 2.93 -6.39
C ALA A 89 0.57 3.51 -7.76
N LYS A 90 1.33 4.52 -8.25
CA LYS A 90 1.10 5.12 -9.57
C LYS A 90 1.33 4.12 -10.70
N SER A 91 2.38 3.31 -10.60
CA SER A 91 2.70 2.33 -11.63
C SER A 91 1.62 1.26 -11.73
N VAL A 92 1.22 0.64 -10.62
CA VAL A 92 0.21 -0.42 -10.65
C VAL A 92 -1.15 0.11 -11.12
N GLN A 93 -1.51 1.34 -10.74
CA GLN A 93 -2.71 2.03 -11.27
C GLN A 93 -2.69 2.08 -12.80
N LYS A 94 -1.57 2.56 -13.36
CA LYS A 94 -1.38 2.73 -14.80
C LYS A 94 -1.39 1.40 -15.55
N ILE A 95 -0.64 0.41 -15.06
CA ILE A 95 -0.49 -0.90 -15.72
C ILE A 95 -1.81 -1.65 -15.74
N CYS A 96 -2.54 -1.64 -14.63
CA CYS A 96 -3.80 -2.35 -14.50
C CYS A 96 -5.01 -1.56 -15.05
N LYS A 97 -4.82 -0.30 -15.48
CA LYS A 97 -5.91 0.62 -15.87
C LYS A 97 -7.03 0.66 -14.80
N SER A 98 -6.60 0.71 -13.54
CA SER A 98 -7.48 0.78 -12.38
C SER A 98 -7.75 2.25 -12.01
N ASP A 99 -8.85 2.49 -11.30
CA ASP A 99 -9.22 3.82 -10.83
C ASP A 99 -8.34 4.23 -9.65
N ILE A 100 -8.00 3.27 -8.79
CA ILE A 100 -7.14 3.45 -7.61
C ILE A 100 -5.94 2.50 -7.67
N GLY A 101 -4.76 3.02 -7.31
CA GLY A 101 -3.54 2.23 -7.10
C GLY A 101 -3.06 2.31 -5.66
N VAL A 102 -2.58 1.18 -5.15
CA VAL A 102 -2.02 1.04 -3.79
C VAL A 102 -0.57 0.56 -3.87
N GLY A 103 0.31 1.20 -3.10
CA GLY A 103 1.73 0.86 -3.01
C GLY A 103 2.17 0.72 -1.55
N THR A 104 2.87 -0.38 -1.22
CA THR A 104 3.44 -0.59 0.12
C THR A 104 4.88 -1.08 0.06
N THR A 105 5.75 -0.52 0.89
CA THR A 105 7.16 -0.94 1.02
C THR A 105 7.67 -0.65 2.43
N ALA A 106 8.58 -1.48 2.96
CA ALA A 106 9.21 -1.22 4.24
C ALA A 106 10.59 -1.87 4.34
N GLY A 107 11.63 -1.05 4.51
CA GLY A 107 12.97 -1.44 4.91
C GLY A 107 13.23 -1.09 6.37
N VAL A 108 13.96 0.00 6.59
CA VAL A 108 14.32 0.56 7.91
C VAL A 108 13.38 1.71 8.25
N GLY A 109 12.60 1.55 9.30
CA GLY A 109 11.61 2.52 9.75
C GLY A 109 10.21 1.93 9.82
N LYS A 110 9.21 2.80 9.63
CA LYS A 110 7.78 2.45 9.67
C LYS A 110 7.20 2.09 8.30
N GLY A 111 8.04 2.07 7.26
CA GLY A 111 7.62 1.80 5.89
C GLY A 111 6.83 2.94 5.27
N GLY A 112 6.54 2.80 3.98
CA GLY A 112 5.80 3.74 3.16
C GLY A 112 4.50 3.11 2.66
N LEU A 113 3.44 3.90 2.76
CA LEU A 113 2.08 3.54 2.37
C LEU A 113 1.56 4.62 1.42
N ALA A 114 1.11 4.23 0.23
CA ALA A 114 0.51 5.15 -0.71
C ALA A 114 -0.79 4.59 -1.29
N VAL A 115 -1.82 5.43 -1.34
CA VAL A 115 -3.07 5.17 -2.07
C VAL A 115 -3.32 6.36 -2.98
N CYS A 116 -3.54 6.14 -4.27
CA CYS A 116 -3.77 7.24 -5.20
C CYS A 116 -4.88 6.95 -6.20
N ASP A 117 -5.65 7.99 -6.52
CA ASP A 117 -6.61 8.04 -7.63
C ASP A 117 -6.09 9.03 -8.70
N ASN A 118 -6.95 9.59 -9.54
CA ASN A 118 -6.56 10.59 -10.53
C ASN A 118 -6.34 12.01 -9.96
N LYS A 119 -6.79 12.32 -8.75
CA LYS A 119 -6.80 13.67 -8.15
C LYS A 119 -5.90 13.80 -6.92
N ASN A 120 -5.75 12.71 -6.18
CA ASN A 120 -5.21 12.68 -4.84
C ASN A 120 -4.14 11.60 -4.70
N ILE A 121 -3.19 11.85 -3.81
CA ILE A 121 -2.31 10.83 -3.23
C ILE A 121 -2.44 10.96 -1.72
N LEU A 122 -2.85 9.89 -1.06
CA LEU A 122 -2.66 9.75 0.38
C LEU A 122 -1.35 9.02 0.63
N LEU A 123 -0.54 9.59 1.52
CA LEU A 123 0.78 9.09 1.88
C LEU A 123 0.88 8.97 3.40
N SER A 124 1.38 7.84 3.90
CA SER A 124 1.61 7.65 5.33
C SER A 124 2.64 6.56 5.59
N THR A 125 2.82 6.22 6.86
CA THR A 125 3.64 5.11 7.35
C THR A 125 2.78 4.20 8.22
N SER A 126 3.23 2.97 8.48
CA SER A 126 2.67 2.23 9.61
C SER A 126 2.95 2.94 10.94
N ASP A 127 2.47 2.42 12.05
CA ASP A 127 2.72 2.98 13.38
C ASP A 127 3.95 2.37 14.06
N VAL A 128 4.46 1.26 13.56
CA VAL A 128 5.51 0.43 14.17
C VAL A 128 6.84 0.63 13.44
N HIS A 129 7.90 0.99 14.19
CA HIS A 129 9.25 1.13 13.65
C HIS A 129 9.97 -0.22 13.70
N THR A 130 10.63 -0.61 12.60
CA THR A 130 11.37 -1.88 12.50
C THR A 130 12.53 -1.75 11.51
N ASP A 131 13.58 -2.54 11.70
CA ASP A 131 14.67 -2.70 10.72
C ASP A 131 14.62 -4.11 10.11
N LEU A 132 14.21 -4.21 8.84
CA LEU A 132 14.06 -5.50 8.15
C LEU A 132 15.34 -6.35 8.15
N ARG A 133 16.52 -5.74 8.32
CA ARG A 133 17.81 -6.45 8.28
C ARG A 133 18.05 -7.29 9.53
N ASN A 134 17.64 -6.80 10.70
CA ASN A 134 18.03 -7.36 12.00
C ASN A 134 16.94 -7.17 13.07
N CYS A 135 15.74 -7.68 12.84
CA CYS A 135 14.64 -7.56 13.81
C CYS A 135 13.94 -8.88 14.11
N ASP A 136 13.22 -8.89 15.24
CA ASP A 136 12.36 -9.98 15.62
C ASP A 136 11.12 -10.06 14.70
N SER A 137 10.74 -11.29 14.35
CA SER A 137 9.60 -11.54 13.47
C SER A 137 8.27 -10.97 13.99
N SER A 138 8.07 -10.90 15.31
CA SER A 138 6.87 -10.32 15.91
C SER A 138 6.69 -8.85 15.53
N LEU A 139 7.75 -8.04 15.61
CA LEU A 139 7.72 -6.63 15.21
C LEU A 139 7.47 -6.47 13.71
N ILE A 140 8.01 -7.37 12.87
CA ILE A 140 7.69 -7.39 11.43
C ILE A 140 6.19 -7.60 11.22
N PHE A 141 5.58 -8.55 11.93
CA PHE A 141 4.16 -8.84 11.80
C PHE A 141 3.28 -7.72 12.38
N GLU A 142 3.68 -7.09 13.48
CA GLU A 142 3.00 -5.90 14.01
C GLU A 142 3.03 -4.73 13.01
N ARG A 143 4.21 -4.48 12.42
CA ARG A 143 4.37 -3.47 11.36
C ARG A 143 3.49 -3.78 10.16
N GLN A 144 3.48 -5.02 9.71
CA GLN A 144 2.61 -5.49 8.63
C GLN A 144 1.13 -5.23 8.95
N LYS A 145 0.66 -5.64 10.14
CA LYS A 145 -0.74 -5.45 10.56
C LYS A 145 -1.13 -3.97 10.56
N SER A 146 -0.33 -3.13 11.21
CA SER A 146 -0.54 -1.68 11.24
C SER A 146 -0.56 -1.06 9.84
N GLY A 147 0.32 -1.53 8.95
CA GLY A 147 0.37 -1.09 7.55
C GLY A 147 -0.89 -1.44 6.77
N ILE A 148 -1.41 -2.66 6.93
CA ILE A 148 -2.65 -3.12 6.27
C ILE A 148 -3.84 -2.27 6.72
N GLU A 149 -4.04 -2.14 8.03
CA GLU A 149 -5.16 -1.36 8.60
C GLU A 149 -5.14 0.09 8.12
N LYS A 150 -3.96 0.72 8.11
CA LYS A 150 -3.84 2.12 7.71
C LYS A 150 -4.03 2.33 6.21
N VAL A 151 -3.55 1.42 5.36
CA VAL A 151 -3.78 1.49 3.91
C VAL A 151 -5.25 1.32 3.57
N LEU A 152 -5.95 0.39 4.22
CA LEU A 152 -7.38 0.17 3.99
C LEU A 152 -8.19 1.40 4.42
N PHE A 153 -7.84 2.01 5.56
CA PHE A 153 -8.44 3.29 5.96
C PHE A 153 -8.19 4.41 4.92
N MET A 154 -6.97 4.52 4.40
CA MET A 154 -6.65 5.49 3.34
C MET A 154 -7.48 5.23 2.06
N LEU A 155 -7.70 3.96 1.73
CA LEU A 155 -8.55 3.57 0.61
C LEU A 155 -10.00 3.99 0.83
N GLU A 156 -10.56 3.81 2.02
CA GLU A 156 -11.91 4.29 2.36
C GLU A 156 -12.02 5.81 2.20
N CYS A 157 -11.02 6.58 2.65
CA CYS A 157 -10.98 8.03 2.47
C CYS A 157 -11.01 8.43 0.98
N ILE A 158 -10.25 7.74 0.12
CA ILE A 158 -10.26 7.99 -1.32
C ILE A 158 -11.63 7.64 -1.94
N ILE A 159 -12.21 6.49 -1.57
CA ILE A 159 -13.49 6.02 -2.12
C ILE A 159 -14.64 6.96 -1.74
N THR A 160 -14.66 7.43 -0.49
CA THR A 160 -15.73 8.29 0.04
C THR A 160 -15.51 9.77 -0.23
N GLY A 161 -14.27 10.17 -0.53
CA GLY A 161 -13.87 11.58 -0.56
C GLY A 161 -13.83 12.25 0.81
N GLN A 162 -13.91 11.48 1.91
CA GLN A 162 -13.91 12.00 3.28
C GLN A 162 -12.49 11.99 3.86
N PHE A 163 -11.97 13.17 4.16
CA PHE A 163 -10.57 13.35 4.59
C PHE A 163 -10.42 13.90 6.01
N ASP A 164 -11.50 14.13 6.76
CA ASP A 164 -11.45 14.83 8.05
C ASP A 164 -10.57 14.11 9.09
N ALA A 165 -10.53 12.78 9.05
CA ALA A 165 -9.79 11.95 9.99
C ALA A 165 -8.33 11.65 9.56
N ILE A 166 -7.84 12.17 8.43
CA ILE A 166 -6.49 11.81 7.94
C ILE A 166 -5.37 12.40 8.82
N ASN A 167 -5.58 13.61 9.34
CA ASN A 167 -4.57 14.32 10.14
C ASN A 167 -4.29 13.61 11.47
N SER A 168 -5.32 13.13 12.16
CA SER A 168 -5.18 12.41 13.43
C SER A 168 -4.43 11.07 13.26
N LYS A 169 -4.43 10.51 12.05
CA LYS A 169 -3.74 9.26 11.68
C LYS A 169 -2.39 9.48 10.99
N LYS A 170 -1.88 10.72 10.96
CA LYS A 170 -0.59 11.09 10.33
C LYS A 170 -0.55 10.73 8.84
N ILE A 171 -1.64 10.95 8.14
CA ILE A 171 -1.75 10.76 6.70
C ILE A 171 -1.68 12.14 6.03
N ILE A 172 -0.86 12.24 4.99
CA ILE A 172 -0.66 13.44 4.18
C ILE A 172 -1.46 13.26 2.89
N LYS A 173 -2.27 14.27 2.53
CA LYS A 173 -2.94 14.36 1.23
C LYS A 173 -2.15 15.29 0.31
N ILE A 174 -1.90 14.83 -0.91
CA ILE A 174 -1.24 15.60 -1.97
C ILE A 174 -2.22 15.67 -3.14
N ASP A 175 -2.55 16.89 -3.58
CA ASP A 175 -3.36 17.13 -4.76
C ASP A 175 -2.48 17.04 -6.02
N LYS A 176 -2.97 16.35 -7.06
CA LYS A 176 -2.25 16.12 -8.32
C LYS A 176 -2.46 17.23 -9.34
#